data_AF-A0A7C2YJ83-F1
#
_entry.id   AF-A0A7C2YJ83-F1
#
_cell.length_a   1.000
_cell.length_b   1.000
_cell.length_c   1.000
_cell.angle_alpha   90.00
_cell.angle_beta   90.00
_cell.angle_gamma   90.00
#
_symmetry.space_group_name_H-M   'P 1'
#
loop_
_entity.id
_entity.type
_entity.pdbx_description
1 polymer ?
#
loop_
_entity_poly.entity_id
_entity_poly.type
_entity_poly.pdbx_seq_one_letter_code
_entity_poly.pdbx_strand_id
1 'polypeptide(L)'
;MNAVAVREPVTPFPIRALRLGILAMILLMAASIALTWRVGENIRHEMRAQVNVITAAQKIDHYGTVLEISIKAVVANGDAEAAARYRSVQPALRETLSDLRRSLHSGQHGDVIDSVNEADLKLITIEHQALDLASKGEIDAARELVHSQRYDYLVNIYQEGVQSIEESAAQFVNATKARLDFYLWAIILLSGTSLMLVLVG
;
A
#
# COMPACT_ATOMS: atom_id res chain seq x y z
N MET A 1 -62.67 50.06 41.47
CA MET A 1 -61.39 49.34 41.32
C MET A 1 -61.40 48.65 39.97
N ASN A 2 -60.77 49.24 38.94
CA ASN A 2 -60.64 48.63 37.61
C ASN A 2 -59.18 48.20 37.43
N ALA A 3 -58.95 46.89 37.33
CA ALA A 3 -57.64 46.33 37.04
C ALA A 3 -57.30 46.56 35.57
N VAL A 4 -56.30 47.40 35.31
CA VAL A 4 -55.73 47.60 33.97
C VAL A 4 -54.81 46.42 33.68
N ALA A 5 -55.28 45.49 32.86
CA ALA A 5 -54.46 44.39 32.36
C ALA A 5 -53.44 44.94 31.35
N VAL A 6 -52.17 45.04 31.77
CA VAL A 6 -51.04 45.35 30.90
C VAL A 6 -50.83 44.14 29.97
N ARG A 7 -51.16 44.31 28.69
CA ARG A 7 -50.79 43.33 27.65
C ARG A 7 -49.33 43.53 27.29
N GLU A 8 -48.49 42.56 27.61
CA GLU A 8 -47.10 42.57 27.16
C GLU A 8 -47.03 42.46 25.62
N PRO A 9 -46.09 43.17 24.98
CA PRO A 9 -45.94 43.13 23.53
C PRO A 9 -45.40 41.76 23.09
N VAL A 10 -46.19 41.05 22.30
CA VAL A 10 -45.76 39.81 21.63
C VAL A 10 -44.67 40.18 20.62
N THR A 11 -43.44 39.74 20.87
CA THR A 11 -42.33 39.95 19.94
C THR A 11 -42.58 39.13 18.67
N PRO A 12 -42.47 39.74 17.47
CA PRO A 12 -42.69 39.01 16.23
C PRO A 12 -41.58 37.97 16.04
N PHE A 13 -41.99 36.72 15.79
CA PHE A 13 -41.08 35.60 15.57
C PHE A 13 -40.08 35.93 14.44
N PRO A 14 -38.75 35.74 14.63
CA PRO A 14 -37.73 36.22 13.70
C PRO A 14 -37.56 35.28 12.48
N ILE A 15 -38.58 35.19 11.63
CA ILE A 15 -38.66 34.30 10.46
C ILE A 15 -37.49 34.51 9.47
N ARG A 16 -36.94 35.73 9.39
CA ARG A 16 -35.80 36.05 8.50
C ARG A 16 -34.50 35.41 8.97
N ALA A 17 -34.24 35.39 10.28
CA ALA A 17 -33.07 34.75 10.85
C ALA A 17 -33.12 33.23 10.65
N LEU A 18 -34.31 32.63 10.83
CA LEU A 18 -34.53 31.20 10.59
C LEU A 18 -34.23 30.80 9.13
N ARG A 19 -34.71 31.58 8.15
CA ARG A 19 -34.46 31.30 6.73
C ARG A 19 -32.98 31.38 6.37
N LEU A 20 -32.28 32.41 6.87
CA LEU A 20 -30.83 32.56 6.68
C LEU A 20 -30.05 31.40 7.28
N GLY A 21 -30.43 30.94 8.47
CA GLY A 21 -29.81 29.79 9.14
C GLY A 21 -29.97 28.49 8.34
N ILE A 22 -31.19 28.20 7.88
CA ILE A 22 -31.46 26.99 7.06
C ILE A 22 -30.69 27.04 5.74
N LEU A 23 -30.64 28.19 5.08
CA LEU A 23 -29.93 28.35 3.81
C LEU A 23 -28.42 28.17 3.98
N ALA A 24 -27.84 28.72 5.06
CA ALA A 24 -26.45 28.52 5.42
C ALA A 24 -26.14 27.04 5.73
N MET A 25 -27.03 26.34 6.42
CA MET A 25 -26.88 24.91 6.73
C MET A 25 -26.88 24.04 5.47
N ILE A 26 -27.79 24.30 4.53
CA ILE A 26 -27.84 23.57 3.24
C ILE A 26 -26.58 23.82 2.43
N LEU A 27 -26.08 25.06 2.40
CA LEU A 27 -24.89 25.44 1.64
C LEU A 27 -23.62 24.78 2.22
N LEU A 28 -23.51 24.75 3.56
CA LEU A 28 -22.46 24.03 4.26
C LEU A 28 -22.54 22.51 4.02
N MET A 29 -23.73 21.93 4.03
CA MET A 29 -23.92 20.50 3.77
C MET A 29 -23.53 20.14 2.33
N ALA A 30 -23.92 20.94 1.35
CA ALA A 30 -23.54 20.76 -0.05
C ALA A 30 -22.03 20.90 -0.27
N ALA A 31 -21.40 21.91 0.36
CA ALA A 31 -19.96 22.09 0.31
C ALA A 31 -19.21 20.91 0.97
N SER A 32 -19.71 20.39 2.08
CA SER A 32 -19.17 19.22 2.76
C SER A 32 -19.24 17.97 1.87
N ILE A 33 -20.40 17.68 1.29
CA ILE A 33 -20.60 16.54 0.38
C ILE A 33 -19.64 16.62 -0.81
N ALA A 34 -19.52 17.80 -1.43
CA ALA A 34 -18.63 18.01 -2.56
C ALA A 34 -17.15 17.81 -2.19
N LEU A 35 -16.74 18.28 -1.01
CA LEU A 35 -15.38 18.09 -0.51
C LEU A 35 -15.09 16.61 -0.21
N THR A 36 -16.04 15.90 0.41
CA THR A 36 -15.93 14.46 0.70
C THR A 36 -15.81 13.64 -0.59
N TRP A 37 -16.58 13.97 -1.62
CA TRP A 37 -16.47 13.32 -2.93
C TRP A 37 -15.10 13.56 -3.56
N ARG A 38 -14.64 14.81 -3.60
CA ARG A 38 -13.35 15.16 -4.23
C ARG A 38 -12.15 14.53 -3.52
N VAL A 39 -12.16 14.49 -2.19
CA VAL A 39 -11.12 13.84 -1.39
C VAL A 39 -11.22 12.32 -1.53
N GLY A 40 -12.43 11.75 -1.54
CA GLY A 40 -12.66 10.32 -1.70
C GLY A 40 -12.18 9.78 -3.04
N GLU A 41 -12.42 10.50 -4.14
CA GLU A 41 -11.99 10.11 -5.48
C GLU A 41 -10.44 10.02 -5.57
N ASN A 42 -9.75 11.07 -5.10
CA ASN A 42 -8.28 11.14 -5.13
C ASN A 42 -7.64 10.10 -4.20
N ILE A 43 -8.16 9.90 -2.99
CA ILE A 43 -7.63 8.91 -2.05
C ILE A 43 -7.83 7.48 -2.58
N ARG A 44 -8.99 7.16 -3.17
CA ARG A 44 -9.26 5.81 -3.67
C ARG A 44 -8.39 5.42 -4.87
N HIS A 45 -7.92 6.38 -5.66
CA HIS A 45 -7.04 6.09 -6.79
C HIS A 45 -5.60 5.83 -6.31
N GLU A 46 -5.06 6.71 -5.46
CA GLU A 46 -3.70 6.58 -4.91
C GLU A 46 -3.55 5.38 -3.96
N MET A 47 -4.56 5.11 -3.12
CA MET A 47 -4.48 4.04 -2.13
C MET A 47 -4.54 2.63 -2.76
N ARG A 48 -5.24 2.46 -3.89
CA ARG A 48 -5.31 1.17 -4.61
C ARG A 48 -3.98 0.80 -5.26
N ALA A 49 -3.31 1.77 -5.89
CA ALA A 49 -2.01 1.54 -6.49
C ALA A 49 -0.99 1.02 -5.46
N GLN A 50 -1.05 1.53 -4.23
CA GLN A 50 -0.07 1.19 -3.20
C GLN A 50 -0.37 -0.07 -2.41
N VAL A 51 -1.64 -0.39 -2.17
CA VAL A 51 -2.00 -1.72 -1.62
C VAL A 51 -1.51 -2.82 -2.58
N ASN A 52 -1.62 -2.59 -3.90
CA ASN A 52 -1.08 -3.50 -4.90
C ASN A 52 0.44 -3.62 -4.82
N VAL A 53 1.17 -2.52 -4.59
CA VAL A 53 2.63 -2.53 -4.40
C VAL A 53 3.03 -3.36 -3.17
N ILE A 54 2.38 -3.14 -2.01
CA ILE A 54 2.65 -3.93 -0.79
C ILE A 54 2.40 -5.42 -1.03
N THR A 55 1.25 -5.74 -1.62
CA THR A 55 0.88 -7.14 -1.88
C THR A 55 1.84 -7.80 -2.87
N ALA A 56 2.30 -7.06 -3.88
CA ALA A 56 3.30 -7.55 -4.83
C ALA A 56 4.66 -7.78 -4.16
N ALA A 57 5.12 -6.84 -3.32
CA ALA A 57 6.38 -6.98 -2.60
C ALA A 57 6.37 -8.19 -1.65
N GLN A 58 5.28 -8.40 -0.90
CA GLN A 58 5.12 -9.58 -0.04
C GLN A 58 5.13 -10.89 -0.84
N LYS A 59 4.52 -10.90 -2.03
CA LYS A 59 4.58 -12.07 -2.92
C LYS A 59 6.00 -12.31 -3.43
N ILE A 60 6.72 -11.26 -3.80
CA ILE A 60 8.10 -11.32 -4.27
C ILE A 60 9.02 -11.87 -3.16
N ASP A 61 8.88 -11.39 -1.93
CA ASP A 61 9.61 -11.90 -0.77
C ASP A 61 9.30 -13.39 -0.53
N HIS A 62 8.01 -13.74 -0.50
CA HIS A 62 7.57 -15.12 -0.31
C HIS A 62 8.13 -16.05 -1.40
N TYR A 63 8.00 -15.68 -2.68
CA TYR A 63 8.50 -16.48 -3.78
C TYR A 63 10.03 -16.58 -3.76
N GLY A 64 10.73 -15.47 -3.50
CA GLY A 64 12.20 -15.46 -3.36
C GLY A 64 12.69 -16.42 -2.27
N THR A 65 12.04 -16.38 -1.10
CA THR A 65 12.33 -17.32 0.00
C THR A 65 12.10 -18.78 -0.41
N VAL A 66 11.00 -19.06 -1.12
CA VAL A 66 10.71 -20.41 -1.61
C VAL A 66 11.77 -20.88 -2.62
N LEU A 67 12.22 -20.02 -3.53
CA LEU A 67 13.30 -20.34 -4.48
C LEU A 67 14.62 -20.61 -3.76
N GLU A 68 14.99 -19.76 -2.80
CA GLU A 68 16.22 -19.90 -2.01
C GLU A 68 16.25 -21.22 -1.23
N ILE A 69 15.16 -21.57 -0.55
CA ILE A 69 15.05 -22.85 0.16
C ILE A 69 15.11 -24.01 -0.83
N SER A 70 14.44 -23.88 -1.98
CA SER A 70 14.42 -24.92 -3.01
C SER A 70 15.81 -25.18 -3.57
N ILE A 71 16.58 -24.13 -3.90
CA ILE A 71 17.93 -24.30 -4.45
C ILE A 71 18.88 -24.88 -3.40
N LYS A 72 18.77 -24.46 -2.13
CA LYS A 72 19.55 -25.03 -1.03
C LYS A 72 19.29 -26.52 -0.84
N ALA A 73 18.04 -26.95 -0.92
CA ALA A 73 17.70 -28.38 -0.87
C ALA A 73 18.33 -29.14 -2.04
N VAL A 74 18.19 -28.61 -3.27
CA VAL A 74 18.80 -29.22 -4.47
C VAL A 74 20.31 -29.38 -4.33
N VAL A 75 21.05 -28.34 -3.90
CA VAL A 75 22.53 -28.42 -3.79
C VAL A 75 23.01 -29.15 -2.53
N ALA A 76 22.12 -29.41 -1.57
CA ALA A 76 22.45 -30.22 -0.40
C ALA A 76 22.43 -31.72 -0.75
N ASN A 77 21.40 -32.19 -1.44
CA ASN A 77 21.14 -33.63 -1.61
C ASN A 77 20.49 -34.03 -2.95
N GLY A 78 20.35 -33.11 -3.91
CA GLY A 78 19.74 -33.40 -5.21
C GLY A 78 18.21 -33.54 -5.18
N ASP A 79 17.53 -32.90 -4.22
CA ASP A 79 16.07 -33.00 -4.04
C ASP A 79 15.29 -32.63 -5.32
N ALA A 80 14.72 -33.65 -5.97
CA ALA A 80 13.96 -33.49 -7.21
C ALA A 80 12.62 -32.76 -7.01
N GLU A 81 12.00 -32.87 -5.82
CA GLU A 81 10.77 -32.14 -5.50
C GLU A 81 11.06 -30.66 -5.34
N ALA A 82 12.16 -30.32 -4.66
CA ALA A 82 12.63 -28.94 -4.55
C ALA A 82 12.97 -28.34 -5.92
N ALA A 83 13.63 -29.09 -6.81
CA ALA A 83 13.88 -28.65 -8.18
C ALA A 83 12.57 -28.39 -8.96
N ALA A 84 11.56 -29.24 -8.79
CA ALA A 84 10.24 -29.04 -9.41
C ALA A 84 9.54 -27.80 -8.85
N ARG A 85 9.61 -27.59 -7.52
CA ARG A 85 9.05 -26.42 -6.84
C ARG A 85 9.69 -25.14 -7.35
N TYR A 86 11.03 -25.10 -7.45
CA TYR A 86 11.77 -23.99 -8.05
C TYR A 86 11.22 -23.63 -9.43
N ARG A 87 11.12 -24.61 -10.34
CA ARG A 87 10.62 -24.40 -11.71
C ARG A 87 9.18 -23.90 -11.77
N SER A 88 8.34 -24.26 -10.78
CA SER A 88 6.95 -23.81 -10.70
C SER A 88 6.80 -22.38 -10.16
N VAL A 89 7.66 -21.97 -9.23
CA VAL A 89 7.57 -20.68 -8.54
C VAL A 89 8.29 -19.57 -9.30
N GLN A 90 9.42 -19.89 -9.95
CA GLN A 90 10.24 -18.89 -10.64
C GLN A 90 9.46 -18.06 -11.69
N PRO A 91 8.56 -18.64 -12.50
CA PRO A 91 7.78 -17.86 -13.45
C PRO A 91 6.83 -16.87 -12.75
N ALA A 92 6.21 -17.27 -11.63
CA ALA A 92 5.29 -16.42 -10.86
C ALA A 92 6.03 -15.25 -10.20
N LEU A 93 7.25 -15.47 -9.73
CA LEU A 93 8.12 -14.39 -9.24
C LEU A 93 8.42 -13.37 -10.36
N ARG A 94 8.83 -13.86 -11.53
CA ARG A 94 9.13 -13.02 -12.70
C ARG A 94 7.94 -12.20 -13.17
N GLU A 95 6.77 -12.82 -13.20
CA GLU A 95 5.52 -12.12 -13.55
C GLU A 95 5.23 -11.01 -12.54
N THR A 96 5.33 -11.31 -11.24
CA THR A 96 5.07 -10.34 -10.17
C THR A 96 6.05 -9.17 -10.21
N LEU A 97 7.35 -9.42 -10.42
CA LEU A 97 8.36 -8.37 -10.62
C LEU A 97 8.07 -7.51 -11.85
N SER A 98 7.64 -8.13 -12.96
CA SER A 98 7.29 -7.42 -14.20
C SER A 98 6.06 -6.51 -14.01
N ASP A 99 5.02 -7.00 -13.35
CA ASP A 99 3.83 -6.23 -13.01
C ASP A 99 4.16 -5.06 -12.08
N LEU A 100 4.97 -5.33 -11.05
CA LEU A 100 5.39 -4.31 -10.09
C LEU A 100 6.21 -3.22 -10.78
N ARG A 101 7.18 -3.61 -11.62
CA ARG A 101 8.01 -2.67 -12.39
C ARG A 101 7.17 -1.81 -13.33
N ARG A 102 6.17 -2.38 -14.01
CA ARG A 102 5.22 -1.61 -14.84
C ARG A 102 4.39 -0.62 -14.01
N SER A 103 4.01 -1.01 -12.80
CA SER A 103 3.22 -0.17 -11.89
C SER A 103 4.05 0.98 -11.29
N LEU A 104 5.36 0.77 -11.11
CA LEU A 104 6.27 1.74 -10.48
C LEU A 104 7.07 2.61 -11.46
N HIS A 105 7.03 2.32 -12.77
CA HIS A 105 7.85 3.01 -13.79
C HIS A 105 7.64 4.53 -13.87
N SER A 106 6.55 5.06 -13.32
CA SER A 106 6.27 6.51 -13.25
C SER A 106 6.52 7.12 -11.86
N GLY A 107 7.07 6.37 -10.91
CA GLY A 107 7.17 6.74 -9.50
C GLY A 107 8.59 6.80 -8.94
N GLN A 108 8.67 7.13 -7.65
CA GLN A 108 9.91 7.39 -6.90
C GLN A 108 10.80 6.13 -6.65
N HIS A 109 10.45 4.98 -7.22
CA HIS A 109 11.06 3.67 -6.91
C HIS A 109 11.50 2.88 -8.15
N GLY A 110 11.54 3.50 -9.33
CA GLY A 110 11.98 2.85 -10.58
C GLY A 110 13.37 2.20 -10.45
N ASP A 111 14.33 2.93 -9.90
CA ASP A 111 15.72 2.47 -9.79
C ASP A 111 15.86 1.25 -8.86
N VAL A 112 15.09 1.20 -7.76
CA VAL A 112 15.14 0.08 -6.81
C VAL A 112 14.54 -1.18 -7.42
N ILE A 113 13.38 -1.08 -8.08
CA ILE A 113 12.76 -2.25 -8.72
C ILE A 113 13.60 -2.76 -9.90
N ASP A 114 14.27 -1.87 -10.63
CA ASP A 114 15.17 -2.26 -11.71
C ASP A 114 16.41 -3.00 -11.17
N SER A 115 16.97 -2.55 -10.03
CA SER A 115 18.06 -3.24 -9.33
C SER A 115 17.66 -4.64 -8.86
N VAL A 116 16.48 -4.78 -8.22
CA VAL A 116 15.94 -6.09 -7.81
C VAL A 116 15.75 -7.00 -9.02
N ASN A 117 15.17 -6.48 -10.10
CA ASN A 117 14.96 -7.25 -11.33
C ASN A 117 16.27 -7.67 -11.99
N GLU A 118 17.30 -6.83 -11.96
CA GLU A 118 18.64 -7.17 -12.47
C GLU A 118 19.33 -8.22 -11.61
N ALA A 119 19.24 -8.11 -10.29
CA ALA A 119 19.78 -9.10 -9.36
C ALA A 119 19.10 -10.47 -9.54
N ASP A 120 17.76 -10.50 -9.63
CA ASP A 120 16.97 -11.70 -9.88
C ASP A 120 17.38 -12.42 -11.18
N LEU A 121 17.54 -11.70 -12.29
CA LEU A 121 17.99 -12.29 -13.56
C LEU A 121 19.38 -12.93 -13.45
N LYS A 122 20.27 -12.34 -12.65
CA LYS A 122 21.62 -12.89 -12.42
C LYS A 122 21.57 -14.10 -11.48
N LEU A 123 20.73 -14.09 -10.45
CA LEU A 123 20.49 -15.24 -9.57
C LEU A 123 19.96 -16.42 -10.38
N ILE A 124 18.93 -16.21 -11.19
CA ILE A 124 18.34 -17.25 -12.06
C ILE A 124 19.39 -17.92 -12.94
N THR A 125 20.36 -17.16 -13.46
CA THR A 125 21.44 -17.73 -14.28
C THR A 125 22.30 -18.71 -13.48
N ILE A 126 22.69 -18.32 -12.26
CA ILE A 126 23.47 -19.15 -11.35
C ILE A 126 22.65 -20.37 -10.89
N GLU A 127 21.41 -20.15 -10.48
CA GLU A 127 20.51 -21.18 -9.94
C GLU A 127 20.17 -22.23 -11.00
N HIS A 128 19.95 -21.84 -12.27
CA HIS A 128 19.77 -22.79 -13.36
C HIS A 128 21.01 -23.63 -13.63
N GLN A 129 22.21 -23.04 -13.55
CA GLN A 129 23.45 -23.80 -13.68
C GLN A 129 23.60 -24.80 -12.52
N ALA A 130 23.30 -24.39 -11.28
CA ALA A 130 23.31 -25.27 -10.13
C ALA A 130 22.29 -26.41 -10.24
N LEU A 131 21.07 -26.13 -10.74
CA LEU A 131 20.04 -27.13 -11.01
C LEU A 131 20.49 -28.14 -12.08
N ASP A 132 21.16 -27.67 -13.14
CA ASP A 132 21.69 -28.52 -14.21
C ASP A 132 22.81 -29.44 -13.69
N LEU A 133 23.77 -28.89 -12.94
CA LEU A 133 24.83 -29.65 -12.28
C LEU A 133 24.26 -30.70 -11.32
N ALA A 134 23.32 -30.31 -10.47
CA ALA A 134 22.66 -31.23 -9.54
C ALA A 134 21.92 -32.36 -10.28
N SER A 135 21.28 -32.07 -11.42
CA SER A 135 20.60 -33.09 -12.24
C SER A 135 21.56 -34.12 -12.86
N LYS A 136 22.83 -33.77 -13.02
CA LYS A 136 23.91 -34.66 -13.49
C LYS A 136 24.61 -35.41 -12.35
N GLY A 137 24.20 -35.19 -11.10
CA GLY A 137 24.85 -35.74 -9.91
C GLY A 137 26.08 -34.97 -9.44
N GLU A 138 26.39 -33.82 -10.04
CA GLU A 138 27.54 -32.96 -9.71
C GLU A 138 27.21 -32.03 -8.53
N ILE A 139 26.79 -32.60 -7.41
CA ILE A 139 26.26 -31.85 -6.24
C ILE A 139 27.31 -30.90 -5.64
N ASP A 140 28.57 -31.31 -5.57
CA ASP A 140 29.63 -30.46 -5.00
C ASP A 140 29.88 -29.21 -5.85
N ALA A 141 29.86 -29.32 -7.18
CA ALA A 141 29.99 -28.19 -8.09
C ALA A 141 28.76 -27.26 -8.02
N ALA A 142 27.56 -27.83 -7.93
CA ALA A 142 26.32 -27.06 -7.74
C ALA A 142 26.37 -26.27 -6.42
N ARG A 143 26.87 -26.89 -5.36
CA ARG A 143 27.03 -26.27 -4.03
C ARG A 143 28.06 -25.16 -4.05
N GLU A 144 29.21 -25.35 -4.69
CA GLU A 144 30.24 -24.31 -4.82
C GLU A 144 29.68 -23.06 -5.50
N LEU A 145 28.84 -23.25 -6.53
CA LEU A 145 28.22 -22.15 -7.26
C LEU A 145 27.25 -21.33 -6.39
N VAL A 146 26.38 -22.00 -5.63
CA VAL A 146 25.36 -21.37 -4.74
C VAL A 146 25.98 -20.83 -3.45
N HIS A 147 27.14 -21.31 -3.02
CA HIS A 147 27.89 -20.75 -1.88
C HIS A 147 28.99 -19.77 -2.30
N SER A 148 28.96 -19.29 -3.54
CA SER A 148 29.92 -18.30 -4.01
C SER A 148 29.61 -16.92 -3.44
N GLN A 149 30.65 -16.11 -3.19
CA GLN A 149 30.48 -14.71 -2.78
C GLN A 149 29.62 -13.91 -3.77
N ARG A 150 29.65 -14.30 -5.05
CA ARG A 150 28.85 -13.66 -6.08
C ARG A 150 27.36 -13.94 -5.89
N TYR A 151 27.00 -15.18 -5.53
CA TYR A 151 25.62 -15.54 -5.23
C TYR A 151 25.11 -14.78 -4.00
N ASP A 152 25.86 -14.80 -2.90
CA ASP A 152 25.49 -14.10 -1.66
C ASP A 152 25.30 -12.58 -1.89
N TYR A 153 26.18 -11.96 -2.68
CA TYR A 153 26.05 -10.56 -3.04
C TYR A 153 24.74 -10.25 -3.79
N LEU A 154 24.33 -11.13 -4.70
CA LEU A 154 23.10 -10.94 -5.47
C LEU A 154 21.85 -11.18 -4.61
N VAL A 155 21.88 -12.18 -3.72
CA VAL A 155 20.81 -12.40 -2.73
C VAL A 155 20.63 -11.17 -1.84
N ASN A 156 21.73 -10.58 -1.37
CA ASN A 156 21.66 -9.36 -0.54
C ASN A 156 21.05 -8.18 -1.30
N ILE A 157 21.48 -7.90 -2.54
CA ILE A 157 20.85 -6.84 -3.36
C ILE A 157 19.35 -7.09 -3.53
N TYR A 158 18.98 -8.34 -3.82
CA TYR A 158 17.58 -8.71 -3.99
C TYR A 158 16.78 -8.47 -2.70
N GLN A 159 17.24 -8.99 -1.56
CA GLN A 159 16.53 -8.88 -0.28
C GLN A 159 16.46 -7.43 0.21
N GLU A 160 17.55 -6.68 0.16
CA GLU A 160 17.58 -5.27 0.54
C GLU A 160 16.65 -4.42 -0.34
N GLY A 161 16.63 -4.70 -1.65
CA GLY A 161 15.75 -4.01 -2.59
C GLY A 161 14.27 -4.31 -2.35
N VAL A 162 13.91 -5.57 -2.09
CA VAL A 162 12.54 -5.95 -1.73
C VAL A 162 12.10 -5.28 -0.43
N GLN A 163 12.95 -5.29 0.60
CA GLN A 163 12.66 -4.61 1.87
C GLN A 163 12.48 -3.10 1.67
N SER A 164 13.32 -2.46 0.86
CA SER A 164 13.20 -1.03 0.56
C SER A 164 11.87 -0.68 -0.11
N ILE A 165 11.38 -1.54 -1.01
CA ILE A 165 10.06 -1.38 -1.65
C ILE A 165 8.94 -1.51 -0.61
N GLU A 166 9.02 -2.50 0.29
CA GLU A 166 8.04 -2.70 1.35
C GLU A 166 7.97 -1.52 2.32
N GLU A 167 9.12 -1.06 2.81
CA GLU A 167 9.21 0.06 3.74
C GLU A 167 8.64 1.34 3.15
N SER A 168 8.97 1.62 1.89
CA SER A 168 8.47 2.82 1.20
C SER A 168 6.96 2.78 1.00
N ALA A 169 6.42 1.60 0.65
CA ALA A 169 4.99 1.41 0.49
C ALA A 169 4.24 1.50 1.84
N ALA A 170 4.84 0.96 2.93
CA ALA A 170 4.27 1.03 4.27
C ALA A 170 4.23 2.48 4.82
N GLN A 171 5.27 3.27 4.59
CA GLN A 171 5.33 4.67 5.02
C GLN A 171 4.19 5.51 4.41
N PHE A 172 3.87 5.32 3.13
CA PHE A 172 2.80 6.06 2.48
C PHE A 172 1.41 5.63 2.97
N VAL A 173 1.18 4.33 3.19
CA VAL A 173 -0.09 3.85 3.78
C VAL A 173 -0.31 4.47 5.16
N ASN A 174 0.73 4.55 5.99
CA ASN A 174 0.64 5.18 7.31
C ASN A 174 0.37 6.69 7.23
N ALA A 175 1.05 7.40 6.32
CA ALA A 175 0.79 8.82 6.07
C ALA A 175 -0.63 9.08 5.55
N THR A 176 -1.17 8.15 4.75
CA THR A 176 -2.54 8.22 4.22
C THR A 176 -3.57 7.96 5.32
N LYS A 177 -3.35 6.98 6.19
CA LYS A 177 -4.19 6.75 7.38
C LYS A 177 -4.25 7.99 8.28
N ALA A 178 -3.10 8.62 8.56
CA ALA A 178 -3.05 9.83 9.38
C ALA A 178 -3.83 11.01 8.76
N ARG A 179 -3.80 11.15 7.42
CA ARG A 179 -4.65 12.13 6.72
C ARG A 179 -6.14 11.80 6.85
N LEU A 180 -6.52 10.52 6.69
CA LEU A 180 -7.91 10.07 6.87
C LEU A 180 -8.42 10.37 8.27
N ASP A 181 -7.63 10.07 9.31
CA ASP A 181 -8.00 10.34 10.70
C ASP A 181 -8.17 11.83 10.97
N PHE A 182 -7.31 12.68 10.40
CA PHE A 182 -7.47 14.14 10.46
C PHE A 182 -8.78 14.60 9.80
N TYR A 183 -9.13 14.06 8.63
CA TYR A 183 -10.39 14.41 7.96
C TYR A 183 -11.62 13.94 8.76
N LEU A 184 -11.57 12.76 9.37
CA LEU A 184 -12.64 12.27 10.23
C LEU A 184 -12.82 13.20 11.44
N TRP A 185 -11.72 13.62 12.08
CA TRP A 185 -11.77 14.60 13.17
C TRP A 185 -12.29 15.97 12.72
N ALA A 186 -11.87 16.45 11.55
CA ALA A 186 -12.35 17.72 10.99
C ALA A 186 -13.85 17.68 10.71
N ILE A 187 -14.39 16.58 10.18
CA ILE A 187 -15.83 16.40 9.95
C ILE A 187 -16.59 16.35 11.28
N ILE A 188 -16.08 15.64 12.29
CA ILE A 188 -16.69 15.58 13.63
C ILE A 188 -16.72 16.98 14.26
N LEU A 189 -15.63 17.74 14.19
CA LEU A 189 -15.53 19.12 14.70
C LEU A 189 -16.47 20.09 13.97
N LEU A 190 -16.55 19.99 12.64
CA LEU A 190 -17.45 20.82 11.83
C LEU A 190 -18.93 20.53 12.15
N SER A 191 -19.26 19.26 12.35
CA SER A 191 -20.62 18.82 12.73
C SER A 191 -20.97 19.27 14.16
N GLY A 192 -20.01 19.15 15.09
CA GLY A 192 -20.18 19.60 16.47
C GLY A 192 -20.36 21.12 16.60
N THR A 193 -19.58 21.90 15.85
CA THR A 193 -19.70 23.37 15.83
C THR A 193 -21.02 23.83 15.21
N SER A 194 -21.51 23.16 14.15
CA SER A 194 -22.83 23.43 13.59
C SER A 194 -23.96 23.17 14.59
N LEU A 195 -23.87 22.11 15.40
CA LEU A 195 -24.88 21.80 16.41
C LEU A 195 -24.89 22.85 17.53
N MET A 196 -23.71 23.31 17.95
CA MET A 196 -23.58 24.30 19.01
C MET A 196 -24.13 25.67 18.58
N LEU A 197 -23.93 26.05 17.32
CA LEU A 197 -24.44 27.31 16.75
C LEU A 197 -25.98 27.35 16.70
N VAL A 198 -26.62 26.20 16.49
CA VAL A 198 -28.09 26.05 16.51
C VAL A 198 -28.65 26.03 17.94
N LEU A 199 -27.89 25.57 18.92
CA LEU A 199 -28.31 25.56 20.33
C LEU A 199 -28.16 26.92 21.03
N VAL A 200 -27.21 27.73 20.59
CA VAL A 200 -26.88 29.05 21.18
C VAL A 200 -27.62 30.20 20.50
N GLY A 201 -28.04 30.05 19.24
CA GLY A 201 -28.78 31.05 18.47
C GLY A 201 -30.28 30.80 18.41
#